data_AF-A0A2V8QDS6-F1
#
_entry.id   AF-A0A2V8QDS6-F1
#
_cell.length_a   1.000
_cell.length_b   1.000
_cell.length_c   1.000
_cell.angle_alpha   90.00
_cell.angle_beta   90.00
_cell.angle_gamma   90.00
#
_symmetry.space_group_name_H-M   'P 1'
#
loop_
_entity.id
_entity.type
_entity.pdbx_description
1 polymer ?
#
loop_
_entity_poly.entity_id
_entity_poly.type
_entity_poly.pdbx_seq_one_letter_code
_entity_poly.pdbx_strand_id
1 'polypeptide(L)'
;MRQTAIITSLLVRACDQLGLRLSLHALLICFLFGLSVQAQQITQSVVAGGGGKSAAETQQVEGTIGQSIVGTSSGGVFKIEGGFWPSGPIATVSSVSLDSVSGIYGGTVTLKATLSASGAGLNGKLISFTLNGAAVGSATTGNDGVATLSNVSLSGVNAGVYPGAVSAQFAGNAELSASNGSGLLTVEKANQIITFAALGNQTVGAPPFTVSATASSGLPVTFSIESGPASLIGNTVTINGAGTVVVRATQAGEGNYNAATPVDQPFEVVTDTPCNKVNVALASLGATAIASSAYNGNYPAIGVIDGEHDGNNWGLGGGWNDATAGVFPDSVQVLFAGAKKIHEIVVYTLKDDFNSGSAVNEETQFTKYGTTAFQVQYWNGTEFVDVPGGVVTGNNQVERRF
;
A
#
# COMPACT_ATOMS: atom_id res chain seq x y z
N MET A 1 -35.99 21.26 62.44
CA MET A 1 -37.01 20.20 62.31
C MET A 1 -37.29 19.98 60.84
N ARG A 2 -37.34 18.71 60.43
CA ARG A 2 -37.71 18.16 59.09
C ARG A 2 -38.93 18.87 58.48
N GLN A 3 -39.17 19.06 57.18
CA GLN A 3 -38.84 18.36 55.91
C GLN A 3 -39.16 19.36 54.76
N THR A 4 -38.30 19.57 53.76
CA THR A 4 -38.23 18.92 52.43
C THR A 4 -39.15 19.51 51.35
N ALA A 5 -38.50 19.92 50.25
CA ALA A 5 -38.97 20.57 49.02
C ALA A 5 -39.59 19.60 47.99
N ILE A 6 -40.27 20.15 46.96
CA ILE A 6 -39.95 19.98 45.52
C ILE A 6 -40.76 21.02 44.70
N ILE A 7 -40.04 21.74 43.84
CA ILE A 7 -40.46 22.75 42.85
C ILE A 7 -40.19 22.19 41.45
N THR A 8 -41.07 22.43 40.46
CA THR A 8 -40.80 22.93 39.07
C THR A 8 -42.11 22.85 38.25
N SER A 9 -42.91 23.92 38.10
CA SER A 9 -42.87 25.07 37.17
C SER A 9 -43.23 24.77 35.70
N LEU A 10 -44.37 25.30 35.23
CA LEU A 10 -44.60 25.70 33.83
C LEU A 10 -45.27 27.10 33.87
N LEU A 11 -44.53 28.12 33.43
CA LEU A 11 -44.96 29.52 33.43
C LEU A 11 -45.17 29.99 31.99
N VAL A 12 -46.40 30.41 31.68
CA VAL A 12 -46.77 31.16 30.48
C VAL A 12 -46.27 32.59 30.61
N ARG A 13 -45.71 33.16 29.53
CA ARG A 13 -45.66 34.62 29.32
C ARG A 13 -46.01 34.96 27.88
N ALA A 14 -47.10 35.72 27.75
CA ALA A 14 -47.37 36.59 26.62
C ALA A 14 -46.94 38.02 26.99
N CYS A 15 -46.52 38.81 26.00
CA CYS A 15 -46.57 40.27 25.94
C CYS A 15 -46.28 40.64 24.47
N ASP A 16 -47.25 41.09 23.66
CA ASP A 16 -47.69 42.50 23.49
C ASP A 16 -46.51 43.45 23.15
N GLN A 17 -46.52 44.35 22.16
CA GLN A 17 -47.60 45.08 21.49
C GLN A 17 -47.00 45.93 20.31
N LEU A 18 -47.89 46.44 19.46
CA LEU A 18 -47.85 47.74 18.74
C LEU A 18 -46.96 47.96 17.47
N GLY A 19 -47.65 48.09 16.32
CA GLY A 19 -47.93 49.45 15.81
C GLY A 19 -47.44 49.88 14.40
N LEU A 20 -48.38 49.86 13.43
CA LEU A 20 -48.71 50.95 12.46
C LEU A 20 -47.74 51.35 11.30
N ARG A 21 -48.09 51.04 10.03
CA ARG A 21 -48.78 51.93 9.04
C ARG A 21 -48.67 51.50 7.55
N LEU A 22 -49.84 51.31 6.93
CA LEU A 22 -50.38 51.80 5.63
C LEU A 22 -49.92 51.32 4.22
N SER A 23 -50.96 50.96 3.44
CA SER A 23 -51.20 51.11 1.98
C SER A 23 -50.71 49.96 1.05
N LEU A 24 -51.48 49.34 0.14
CA LEU A 24 -52.90 49.28 -0.22
C LEU A 24 -53.04 48.12 -1.26
N HIS A 25 -54.13 47.34 -1.18
CA HIS A 25 -54.67 46.36 -2.17
C HIS A 25 -53.86 45.09 -2.56
N ALA A 26 -54.24 43.95 -1.97
CA ALA A 26 -54.77 42.79 -2.74
C ALA A 26 -55.43 41.74 -1.82
N LEU A 27 -56.73 41.60 -2.07
CA LEU A 27 -57.77 40.71 -1.57
C LEU A 27 -57.35 39.26 -1.18
N LEU A 28 -57.58 38.94 0.11
CA LEU A 28 -58.41 37.83 0.61
C LEU A 28 -58.13 36.39 0.10
N ILE A 29 -57.67 35.50 1.00
CA ILE A 29 -58.50 34.49 1.71
C ILE A 29 -57.58 33.54 2.49
N CYS A 30 -57.88 33.39 3.78
CA CYS A 30 -57.29 32.49 4.76
C CYS A 30 -57.29 31.01 4.33
N PHE A 31 -56.29 30.24 4.76
CA PHE A 31 -56.50 29.05 5.59
C PHE A 31 -55.17 28.59 6.22
N LEU A 32 -55.07 28.71 7.54
CA LEU A 32 -54.15 27.92 8.37
C LEU A 32 -54.71 26.50 8.48
N PHE A 33 -53.86 25.50 8.37
CA PHE A 33 -54.01 24.25 9.11
C PHE A 33 -52.71 23.95 9.85
N GLY A 34 -52.73 24.24 11.15
CA GLY A 34 -51.89 23.58 12.14
C GLY A 34 -52.76 22.58 12.89
N LEU A 35 -52.33 21.31 12.87
CA LEU A 35 -52.97 20.17 13.49
C LEU A 35 -53.22 20.35 15.00
N SER A 36 -54.35 19.81 15.47
CA SER A 36 -54.40 19.17 16.79
C SER A 36 -55.02 17.77 16.65
N VAL A 37 -54.28 16.78 17.11
CA VAL A 37 -54.77 15.42 17.36
C VAL A 37 -55.28 15.40 18.79
N GLN A 38 -56.55 15.05 18.97
CA GLN A 38 -57.05 14.51 20.23
C GLN A 38 -57.78 13.20 19.96
N ALA A 39 -57.52 12.24 20.84
CA ALA A 39 -58.14 10.92 20.86
C ALA A 39 -59.67 11.03 20.94
N GLN A 40 -60.36 10.27 20.08
CA GLN A 40 -61.80 10.11 20.14
C GLN A 40 -62.13 8.64 20.41
N GLN A 41 -62.92 8.41 21.45
CA GLN A 41 -63.93 7.36 21.43
C GLN A 41 -65.15 7.85 22.19
N ILE A 42 -66.17 8.34 21.48
CA ILE A 42 -67.55 8.42 21.98
C ILE A 42 -68.51 8.08 20.82
N THR A 43 -69.16 6.94 21.00
CA THR A 43 -70.57 6.57 20.80
C THR A 43 -71.44 7.44 19.86
N GLN A 44 -72.07 6.78 18.89
CA GLN A 44 -73.05 7.29 17.91
C GLN A 44 -72.52 8.28 16.87
N SER A 45 -72.25 7.75 15.67
CA SER A 45 -72.09 8.52 14.44
C SER A 45 -73.46 9.01 13.96
N VAL A 46 -73.79 10.26 14.28
CA VAL A 46 -74.66 11.07 13.42
C VAL A 46 -73.83 11.48 12.22
N VAL A 47 -74.29 11.17 11.00
CA VAL A 47 -73.73 11.70 9.75
C VAL A 47 -74.84 12.41 8.98
N ALA A 48 -74.51 13.61 8.51
CA ALA A 48 -75.42 14.60 7.95
C ALA A 48 -75.69 14.41 6.45
N GLY A 49 -76.96 14.68 6.05
CA GLY A 49 -77.33 15.28 4.77
C GLY A 49 -77.90 14.37 3.67
N GLY A 50 -79.16 14.64 3.25
CA GLY A 50 -79.62 14.34 1.88
C GLY A 50 -80.96 13.60 1.68
N GLY A 51 -82.09 14.23 2.01
CA GLY A 51 -83.40 14.16 1.32
C GLY A 51 -84.08 12.84 0.93
N GLY A 52 -85.22 12.54 1.55
CA GLY A 52 -86.31 11.74 0.95
C GLY A 52 -87.26 11.06 1.95
N LYS A 53 -88.56 11.38 1.89
CA LYS A 53 -89.66 10.55 2.42
C LYS A 53 -90.61 10.24 1.26
N SER A 54 -91.08 9.00 1.13
CA SER A 54 -92.38 8.73 0.51
C SER A 54 -93.01 7.45 1.04
N ALA A 55 -94.34 7.38 0.92
CA ALA A 55 -95.21 6.33 1.40
C ALA A 55 -95.59 5.36 0.28
N ALA A 56 -95.69 4.08 0.65
CA ALA A 56 -96.26 2.94 -0.09
C ALA A 56 -95.48 2.37 -1.30
N GLU A 57 -95.10 1.09 -1.11
CA GLU A 57 -94.85 -0.01 -2.03
C GLU A 57 -93.80 0.14 -3.17
N THR A 58 -92.67 -0.56 -2.95
CA THR A 58 -91.45 -0.67 -3.77
C THR A 58 -90.52 0.55 -3.71
N GLN A 59 -89.34 0.37 -3.10
CA GLN A 59 -88.32 1.41 -2.98
C GLN A 59 -87.21 1.23 -4.02
N GLN A 60 -86.89 2.29 -4.75
CA GLN A 60 -85.67 2.39 -5.56
C GLN A 60 -84.81 3.50 -4.95
N VAL A 61 -83.58 3.16 -4.54
CA VAL A 61 -82.62 4.11 -3.97
C VAL A 61 -81.48 4.28 -4.98
N GLU A 62 -81.32 5.48 -5.52
CA GLU A 62 -80.16 5.83 -6.35
C GLU A 62 -79.13 6.57 -5.50
N GLY A 63 -77.92 6.01 -5.40
CA GLY A 63 -76.78 6.62 -4.72
C GLY A 63 -75.72 7.11 -5.72
N THR A 64 -75.01 8.18 -5.37
CA THR A 64 -73.80 8.61 -6.10
C THR A 64 -72.55 7.92 -5.51
N ILE A 65 -71.56 7.69 -6.37
CA ILE A 65 -70.27 7.05 -6.08
C ILE A 65 -69.64 7.57 -4.77
N GLY A 66 -69.28 6.66 -3.84
CA GLY A 66 -68.49 6.99 -2.64
C GLY A 66 -69.26 7.29 -1.36
N GLN A 67 -70.59 7.14 -1.33
CA GLN A 67 -71.37 7.23 -0.08
C GLN A 67 -71.79 5.85 0.45
N SER A 68 -71.77 5.69 1.77
CA SER A 68 -72.27 4.49 2.44
C SER A 68 -73.80 4.52 2.51
N ILE A 69 -74.47 3.41 2.17
CA ILE A 69 -75.92 3.28 2.32
C ILE A 69 -76.24 3.04 3.80
N VAL A 70 -77.08 3.89 4.41
CA VAL A 70 -77.58 3.69 5.78
C VAL A 70 -79.11 3.72 5.79
N GLY A 71 -79.74 2.66 6.27
CA GLY A 71 -81.17 2.59 6.53
C GLY A 71 -81.54 1.35 7.34
N THR A 72 -82.54 1.47 8.22
CA THR A 72 -83.22 0.32 8.83
C THR A 72 -84.58 0.13 8.14
N SER A 73 -84.95 -1.10 7.85
CA SER A 73 -86.33 -1.45 7.48
C SER A 73 -86.87 -2.47 8.46
N SER A 74 -88.12 -2.30 8.87
CA SER A 74 -88.91 -3.33 9.55
C SER A 74 -89.98 -3.82 8.57
N GLY A 75 -89.91 -5.11 8.20
CA GLY A 75 -90.91 -5.79 7.38
C GLY A 75 -90.69 -5.70 5.87
N GLY A 76 -90.11 -6.75 5.28
CA GLY A 76 -89.98 -6.95 3.83
C GLY A 76 -88.76 -7.83 3.47
N VAL A 77 -88.88 -8.63 2.41
CA VAL A 77 -87.75 -9.40 1.85
C VAL A 77 -86.85 -8.45 1.07
N PHE A 78 -85.59 -8.32 1.47
CA PHE A 78 -84.56 -7.61 0.71
C PHE A 78 -83.97 -8.51 -0.37
N LYS A 79 -83.80 -7.97 -1.58
CA LYS A 79 -82.94 -8.55 -2.60
C LYS A 79 -81.94 -7.48 -3.04
N ILE A 80 -80.65 -7.78 -2.86
CA ILE A 80 -79.57 -6.98 -3.42
C ILE A 80 -79.32 -7.52 -4.82
N GLU A 81 -79.69 -6.76 -5.87
CA GLU A 81 -79.43 -7.16 -7.26
C GLU A 81 -78.19 -6.50 -7.87
N GLY A 82 -77.48 -5.66 -7.12
CA GLY A 82 -76.22 -5.09 -7.61
C GLY A 82 -75.59 -4.11 -6.64
N GLY A 83 -74.26 -4.19 -6.52
CA GLY A 83 -73.43 -3.26 -5.76
C GLY A 83 -72.06 -3.85 -5.49
N PHE A 84 -71.03 -3.12 -5.95
CA PHE A 84 -69.59 -3.40 -5.82
C PHE A 84 -68.98 -4.24 -6.95
N TRP A 85 -68.52 -3.56 -7.99
CA TRP A 85 -67.31 -3.98 -8.70
C TRP A 85 -66.44 -2.72 -8.83
N PRO A 86 -65.21 -2.65 -8.26
CA PRO A 86 -64.22 -1.83 -8.92
C PRO A 86 -64.19 -2.30 -10.37
N SER A 87 -64.38 -1.40 -11.34
CA SER A 87 -64.46 -1.74 -12.77
C SER A 87 -63.11 -2.11 -13.37
N GLY A 88 -62.21 -2.68 -12.57
CA GLY A 88 -60.94 -3.26 -12.96
C GLY A 88 -60.64 -4.47 -12.08
N PRO A 89 -59.99 -5.51 -12.63
CA PRO A 89 -59.50 -6.62 -11.81
C PRO A 89 -58.65 -6.06 -10.66
N ILE A 90 -58.90 -6.52 -9.43
CA ILE A 90 -57.99 -6.23 -8.32
C ILE A 90 -56.68 -6.94 -8.65
N ALA A 91 -55.61 -6.16 -8.82
CA ALA A 91 -54.30 -6.71 -9.11
C ALA A 91 -53.90 -7.70 -7.99
N THR A 92 -53.46 -8.89 -8.39
CA THR A 92 -53.00 -9.91 -7.47
C THR A 92 -51.76 -9.40 -6.74
N VAL A 93 -51.75 -9.52 -5.41
CA VAL A 93 -50.61 -9.08 -4.61
C VAL A 93 -49.39 -9.94 -4.96
N SER A 94 -48.33 -9.28 -5.43
CA SER A 94 -47.02 -9.91 -5.63
C SER A 94 -46.09 -9.60 -4.45
N SER A 95 -45.07 -10.43 -4.26
CA SER A 95 -43.99 -10.21 -3.30
C SER A 95 -42.64 -10.38 -3.98
N VAL A 96 -41.72 -9.46 -3.71
CA VAL A 96 -40.30 -9.58 -4.05
C VAL A 96 -39.53 -9.88 -2.78
N SER A 97 -38.78 -10.97 -2.78
CA SER A 97 -37.74 -11.26 -1.79
C SER A 97 -36.37 -11.11 -2.45
N LEU A 98 -35.40 -10.56 -1.73
CA LEU A 98 -34.03 -10.39 -2.21
C LEU A 98 -33.06 -11.06 -1.24
N ASP A 99 -32.20 -11.92 -1.76
CA ASP A 99 -31.18 -12.59 -0.97
C ASP A 99 -30.16 -11.56 -0.43
N SER A 100 -29.67 -11.81 0.78
CA SER A 100 -28.52 -11.09 1.31
C SER A 100 -27.24 -11.59 0.64
N VAL A 101 -26.30 -10.70 0.38
CA VAL A 101 -25.09 -11.00 -0.40
C VAL A 101 -23.84 -10.57 0.34
N SER A 102 -22.74 -11.30 0.12
CA SER A 102 -21.40 -10.93 0.56
C SER A 102 -20.47 -10.84 -0.65
N GLY A 103 -19.53 -9.90 -0.62
CA GLY A 103 -18.49 -9.74 -1.62
C GLY A 103 -17.24 -9.11 -1.03
N ILE A 104 -16.15 -9.05 -1.79
CA ILE A 104 -14.88 -8.45 -1.35
C ILE A 104 -14.79 -7.02 -1.89
N TYR A 105 -14.15 -6.12 -1.14
CA TYR A 105 -13.83 -4.76 -1.58
C TYR A 105 -13.24 -4.72 -2.99
N GLY A 106 -13.82 -3.88 -3.86
CA GLY A 106 -13.42 -3.74 -5.27
C GLY A 106 -13.81 -4.93 -6.17
N GLY A 107 -14.44 -5.97 -5.62
CA GLY A 107 -14.92 -7.14 -6.35
C GLY A 107 -16.32 -6.96 -6.94
N THR A 108 -17.02 -8.07 -7.11
CA THR A 108 -18.41 -8.08 -7.62
C THR A 108 -19.28 -9.04 -6.79
N VAL A 109 -20.60 -8.84 -6.87
CA VAL A 109 -21.62 -9.73 -6.29
C VAL A 109 -22.65 -10.14 -7.33
N THR A 110 -23.38 -11.22 -7.03
CA THR A 110 -24.55 -11.64 -7.81
C THR A 110 -25.81 -11.42 -6.97
N LEU A 111 -26.76 -10.65 -7.50
CA LEU A 111 -28.03 -10.38 -6.84
C LEU A 111 -29.09 -11.37 -7.35
N LYS A 112 -29.89 -11.93 -6.44
CA LYS A 112 -30.98 -12.86 -6.76
C LYS A 112 -32.25 -12.41 -6.07
N ALA A 113 -33.24 -12.00 -6.87
CA ALA A 113 -34.57 -11.65 -6.39
C ALA A 113 -35.58 -12.71 -6.81
N THR A 114 -36.42 -13.14 -5.89
CA THR A 114 -37.55 -14.03 -6.18
C THR A 114 -38.84 -13.22 -6.19
N LEU A 115 -39.56 -13.24 -7.32
CA LEU A 115 -40.88 -12.65 -7.47
C LEU A 115 -41.94 -13.76 -7.41
N SER A 116 -42.92 -13.61 -6.51
CA SER A 116 -44.01 -14.57 -6.38
C SER A 116 -45.38 -13.89 -6.23
N ALA A 117 -46.44 -14.60 -6.56
CA ALA A 117 -47.81 -14.26 -6.18
C ALA A 117 -48.51 -15.53 -5.68
N SER A 118 -49.23 -15.43 -4.57
CA SER A 118 -49.88 -16.57 -3.91
C SER A 118 -48.94 -17.76 -3.66
N GLY A 119 -47.64 -17.49 -3.44
CA GLY A 119 -46.60 -18.50 -3.21
C GLY A 119 -46.01 -19.16 -4.47
N ALA A 120 -46.49 -18.82 -5.67
CA ALA A 120 -45.94 -19.33 -6.93
C ALA A 120 -44.99 -18.31 -7.59
N GLY A 121 -43.85 -18.76 -8.10
CA GLY A 121 -42.91 -17.93 -8.85
C GLY A 121 -43.50 -17.39 -10.14
N LEU A 122 -43.24 -16.11 -10.45
CA LEU A 122 -43.76 -15.46 -11.65
C LEU A 122 -42.69 -15.37 -12.73
N ASN A 123 -42.90 -16.03 -13.87
CA ASN A 123 -41.96 -16.07 -14.99
C ASN A 123 -42.06 -14.84 -15.91
N GLY A 124 -40.94 -14.46 -16.53
CA GLY A 124 -40.91 -13.47 -17.59
C GLY A 124 -41.16 -12.03 -17.13
N LYS A 125 -40.96 -11.73 -15.85
CA LYS A 125 -41.15 -10.39 -15.27
C LYS A 125 -39.81 -9.69 -15.06
N LEU A 126 -39.74 -8.41 -15.40
CA LEU A 126 -38.54 -7.60 -15.24
C LEU A 126 -38.41 -7.12 -13.79
N ILE A 127 -37.25 -7.35 -13.18
CA ILE A 127 -36.86 -6.86 -11.87
C ILE A 127 -35.72 -5.87 -12.02
N SER A 128 -35.91 -4.66 -11.50
CA SER A 128 -34.87 -3.63 -11.42
C SER A 128 -34.11 -3.76 -10.10
N PHE A 129 -32.79 -3.66 -10.14
CA PHE A 129 -31.92 -3.75 -8.97
C PHE A 129 -31.22 -2.43 -8.68
N THR A 130 -31.06 -2.11 -7.40
CA THR A 130 -30.24 -0.99 -6.94
C THR A 130 -29.22 -1.43 -5.91
N LEU A 131 -28.08 -0.74 -5.87
CA LEU A 131 -27.08 -0.82 -4.82
C LEU A 131 -26.89 0.57 -4.19
N ASN A 132 -27.09 0.70 -2.88
CA ASN A 132 -27.09 1.97 -2.14
C ASN A 132 -27.97 3.05 -2.80
N GLY A 133 -29.12 2.63 -3.35
CA GLY A 133 -30.07 3.49 -4.06
C GLY A 133 -29.69 3.83 -5.52
N ALA A 134 -28.49 3.49 -5.98
CA ALA A 134 -28.10 3.65 -7.38
C ALA A 134 -28.55 2.46 -8.23
N ALA A 135 -29.11 2.70 -9.41
CA ALA A 135 -29.50 1.64 -10.33
C ALA A 135 -28.27 0.87 -10.84
N VAL A 136 -28.26 -0.46 -10.70
CA VAL A 136 -27.14 -1.32 -11.14
C VAL A 136 -27.51 -2.27 -12.28
N GLY A 137 -28.80 -2.32 -12.64
CA GLY A 137 -29.28 -3.11 -13.78
C GLY A 137 -30.65 -3.69 -13.53
N SER A 138 -31.04 -4.59 -14.42
CA SER A 138 -32.28 -5.36 -14.32
C SER A 138 -32.09 -6.77 -14.84
N ALA A 139 -32.91 -7.70 -14.38
CA ALA A 139 -32.94 -9.07 -14.89
C ALA A 139 -34.39 -9.57 -14.96
N THR A 140 -34.67 -10.49 -15.87
CA THR A 140 -36.00 -11.09 -16.03
C THR A 140 -36.08 -12.39 -15.23
N THR A 141 -37.23 -12.64 -14.61
CA THR A 141 -37.45 -13.85 -13.82
C THR A 141 -37.53 -15.12 -14.67
N GLY A 142 -36.85 -16.17 -14.22
CA GLY A 142 -36.90 -17.52 -14.78
C GLY A 142 -38.20 -18.26 -14.44
N ASN A 143 -38.27 -19.55 -14.79
CA ASN A 143 -39.47 -20.37 -14.53
C ASN A 143 -39.72 -20.62 -13.03
N ASP A 144 -38.68 -20.43 -12.22
CA ASP A 144 -38.68 -20.46 -10.76
C ASP A 144 -39.11 -19.11 -10.12
N GLY A 145 -39.36 -18.08 -10.94
CA GLY A 145 -39.64 -16.73 -10.46
C GLY A 145 -38.40 -15.95 -10.03
N VAL A 146 -37.18 -16.45 -10.29
CA VAL A 146 -35.94 -15.82 -9.84
C VAL A 146 -35.33 -14.96 -10.96
N ALA A 147 -35.06 -13.70 -10.66
CA ALA A 147 -34.25 -12.80 -11.48
C ALA A 147 -32.83 -12.75 -10.90
N THR A 148 -31.82 -13.05 -11.72
CA THR A 148 -30.40 -13.05 -11.31
C THR A 148 -29.63 -11.98 -12.09
N LEU A 149 -28.99 -11.06 -11.37
CA LEU A 149 -28.08 -10.06 -11.93
C LEU A 149 -26.65 -10.34 -11.43
N SER A 150 -25.80 -10.84 -12.32
CA SER A 150 -24.40 -11.16 -12.00
C SER A 150 -23.45 -9.98 -12.24
N ASN A 151 -22.27 -10.05 -11.63
CA ASN A 151 -21.16 -9.10 -11.82
C ASN A 151 -21.51 -7.65 -11.44
N VAL A 152 -22.37 -7.46 -10.42
CA VAL A 152 -22.64 -6.13 -9.88
C VAL A 152 -21.38 -5.65 -9.15
N SER A 153 -20.80 -4.54 -9.62
CA SER A 153 -19.54 -4.00 -9.10
C SER A 153 -19.69 -3.44 -7.69
N LEU A 154 -18.73 -3.76 -6.84
CA LEU A 154 -18.54 -3.15 -5.51
C LEU A 154 -17.43 -2.09 -5.52
N SER A 155 -16.99 -1.64 -6.70
CA SER A 155 -16.01 -0.56 -6.80
C SER A 155 -16.53 0.70 -6.09
N GLY A 156 -15.72 1.26 -5.18
CA GLY A 156 -16.10 2.43 -4.38
C GLY A 156 -16.98 2.14 -3.16
N VAL A 157 -17.38 0.89 -2.92
CA VAL A 157 -18.09 0.49 -1.70
C VAL A 157 -17.05 -0.02 -0.69
N ASN A 158 -16.87 0.69 0.41
CA ASN A 158 -15.92 0.30 1.47
C ASN A 158 -16.30 -1.04 2.12
N ALA A 159 -15.33 -1.67 2.79
CA ALA A 159 -15.58 -2.84 3.61
C ALA A 159 -16.51 -2.48 4.79
N GLY A 160 -17.50 -3.32 5.05
CA GLY A 160 -18.51 -3.06 6.06
C GLY A 160 -19.78 -3.88 5.87
N VAL A 161 -20.76 -3.64 6.74
CA VAL A 161 -22.08 -4.28 6.70
C VAL A 161 -23.12 -3.20 6.45
N TYR A 162 -23.91 -3.37 5.40
CA TYR A 162 -24.86 -2.37 4.90
C TYR A 162 -26.28 -2.94 4.82
N PRO A 163 -27.08 -2.77 5.89
CA PRO A 163 -28.48 -3.22 5.90
C PRO A 163 -29.31 -2.51 4.83
N GLY A 164 -30.04 -3.27 4.02
CA GLY A 164 -30.94 -2.73 3.00
C GLY A 164 -30.24 -2.07 1.80
N ALA A 165 -28.92 -2.21 1.68
CA ALA A 165 -28.14 -1.61 0.60
C ALA A 165 -28.48 -2.16 -0.78
N VAL A 166 -28.83 -3.44 -0.87
CA VAL A 166 -29.33 -4.03 -2.11
C VAL A 166 -30.84 -3.99 -2.08
N SER A 167 -31.44 -3.55 -3.19
CA SER A 167 -32.89 -3.55 -3.36
C SER A 167 -33.28 -4.07 -4.74
N ALA A 168 -34.45 -4.68 -4.80
CA ALA A 168 -35.05 -5.21 -6.01
C ALA A 168 -36.50 -4.71 -6.08
N GLN A 169 -36.91 -4.25 -7.25
CA GLN A 169 -38.24 -3.69 -7.48
C GLN A 169 -38.90 -4.35 -8.68
N PHE A 170 -40.13 -4.80 -8.46
CA PHE A 170 -41.08 -5.09 -9.52
C PHE A 170 -42.09 -3.93 -9.61
N ALA A 171 -42.17 -3.30 -10.78
CA ALA A 171 -43.00 -2.11 -10.99
C ALA A 171 -44.51 -2.38 -10.97
N GLY A 172 -44.93 -3.64 -11.03
CA GLY A 172 -46.35 -4.01 -11.16
C GLY A 172 -46.89 -3.84 -12.58
N ASN A 173 -48.14 -4.25 -12.78
CA ASN A 173 -48.94 -4.00 -13.97
C ASN A 173 -50.44 -4.04 -13.61
N ALA A 174 -51.34 -4.05 -14.61
CA ALA A 174 -52.79 -4.09 -14.36
C ALA A 174 -53.27 -5.35 -13.61
N GLU A 175 -52.51 -6.45 -13.66
CA GLU A 175 -52.87 -7.75 -13.10
C GLU A 175 -52.12 -8.07 -11.81
N LEU A 176 -50.96 -7.46 -11.59
CA LEU A 176 -50.05 -7.74 -10.47
C LEU A 176 -49.62 -6.44 -9.80
N SER A 177 -49.81 -6.35 -8.49
CA SER A 177 -49.39 -5.18 -7.71
C SER A 177 -47.86 -5.02 -7.73
N ALA A 178 -47.39 -3.77 -7.69
CA ALA A 178 -45.97 -3.47 -7.51
C ALA A 178 -45.47 -3.98 -6.15
N SER A 179 -44.21 -4.40 -6.10
CA SER A 179 -43.59 -4.89 -4.87
C SER A 179 -42.07 -4.67 -4.87
N ASN A 180 -41.48 -4.61 -3.69
CA ASN A 180 -40.05 -4.42 -3.49
C ASN A 180 -39.52 -5.34 -2.40
N GLY A 181 -38.25 -5.69 -2.51
CA GLY A 181 -37.50 -6.42 -1.50
C GLY A 181 -36.14 -5.78 -1.28
N SER A 182 -35.61 -5.90 -0.07
CA SER A 182 -34.25 -5.43 0.25
C SER A 182 -33.49 -6.51 1.00
N GLY A 183 -32.17 -6.48 0.85
CA GLY A 183 -31.24 -7.44 1.44
C GLY A 183 -30.06 -6.75 2.12
N LEU A 184 -29.37 -7.50 2.96
CA LEU A 184 -28.09 -7.08 3.54
C LEU A 184 -26.99 -7.21 2.49
N LEU A 185 -26.09 -6.23 2.44
CA LEU A 185 -24.79 -6.37 1.79
C LEU A 185 -23.69 -6.41 2.84
N THR A 186 -22.86 -7.43 2.80
CA THR A 186 -21.57 -7.46 3.51
C THR A 186 -20.44 -7.29 2.51
N VAL A 187 -19.57 -6.32 2.74
CA VAL A 187 -18.33 -6.14 1.99
C VAL A 187 -17.17 -6.50 2.89
N GLU A 188 -16.51 -7.60 2.57
CA GLU A 188 -15.31 -8.07 3.25
C GLU A 188 -14.07 -7.31 2.75
N LYS A 189 -13.07 -7.18 3.62
CA LYS A 189 -11.80 -6.55 3.25
C LYS A 189 -11.07 -7.38 2.19
N ALA A 190 -10.36 -6.71 1.29
CA ALA A 190 -9.51 -7.36 0.31
C ALA A 190 -8.18 -7.81 0.91
N ASN A 191 -7.66 -8.95 0.45
CA ASN A 191 -6.30 -9.34 0.76
C ASN A 191 -5.30 -8.52 -0.05
N GLN A 192 -4.08 -8.41 0.47
CA GLN A 192 -2.99 -7.69 -0.17
C GLN A 192 -1.67 -8.43 0.05
N ILE A 193 -0.72 -8.13 -0.82
CA ILE A 193 0.61 -8.76 -0.84
C ILE A 193 1.70 -7.69 -0.72
N ILE A 194 2.81 -8.06 -0.09
CA ILE A 194 4.04 -7.25 -0.06
C ILE A 194 4.99 -7.78 -1.13
N THR A 195 5.56 -6.87 -1.91
CA THR A 195 6.71 -7.14 -2.79
C THR A 195 7.94 -6.52 -2.15
N PHE A 196 8.86 -7.37 -1.69
CA PHE A 196 10.14 -6.97 -1.11
C PHE A 196 11.25 -7.75 -1.82
N ALA A 197 12.10 -7.06 -2.57
CA ALA A 197 13.16 -7.68 -3.35
C ALA A 197 14.28 -8.24 -2.44
N ALA A 198 14.99 -9.25 -2.93
CA ALA A 198 16.14 -9.81 -2.24
C ALA A 198 17.20 -8.73 -1.98
N LEU A 199 17.78 -8.76 -0.78
CA LEU A 199 18.84 -7.84 -0.38
C LEU A 199 20.20 -8.41 -0.77
N GLY A 200 21.10 -7.54 -1.23
CA GLY A 200 22.47 -7.91 -1.54
C GLY A 200 23.30 -8.10 -0.27
N ASN A 201 24.20 -9.08 -0.28
CA ASN A 201 25.18 -9.29 0.78
C ASN A 201 26.03 -8.04 1.02
N GLN A 202 26.48 -7.87 2.25
CA GLN A 202 27.25 -6.70 2.71
C GLN A 202 28.57 -7.14 3.35
N THR A 203 29.46 -6.18 3.54
CA THR A 203 30.68 -6.34 4.34
C THR A 203 30.59 -5.57 5.65
N VAL A 204 31.30 -6.03 6.67
CA VAL A 204 31.47 -5.25 7.91
C VAL A 204 32.11 -3.90 7.58
N GLY A 205 31.51 -2.81 8.07
CA GLY A 205 31.97 -1.43 7.80
C GLY A 205 31.36 -0.80 6.54
N ALA A 206 30.54 -1.54 5.79
CA ALA A 206 29.74 -0.96 4.70
C ALA A 206 28.89 0.22 5.20
N PRO A 207 28.74 1.31 4.41
CA PRO A 207 27.92 2.44 4.78
C PRO A 207 26.44 2.02 4.94
N PRO A 208 25.64 2.73 5.76
CA PRO A 208 24.21 2.46 5.87
C PRO A 208 23.51 2.53 4.51
N PHE A 209 22.55 1.63 4.29
CA PHE A 209 21.81 1.54 3.03
C PHE A 209 20.31 1.52 3.28
N THR A 210 19.52 1.91 2.27
CA THR A 210 18.06 1.92 2.37
C THR A 210 17.45 0.65 1.81
N VAL A 211 16.34 0.22 2.40
CA VAL A 211 15.48 -0.85 1.89
C VAL A 211 14.15 -0.29 1.40
N SER A 212 13.52 -1.00 0.47
CA SER A 212 12.22 -0.61 -0.12
C SER A 212 11.36 -1.82 -0.43
N ALA A 213 10.07 -1.70 -0.19
CA ALA A 213 9.06 -2.70 -0.46
C ALA A 213 7.73 -2.00 -0.74
N THR A 214 6.84 -2.66 -1.49
CA THR A 214 5.54 -2.11 -1.88
C THR A 214 4.42 -3.07 -1.53
N ALA A 215 3.28 -2.55 -1.05
CA ALA A 215 2.07 -3.33 -0.86
C ALA A 215 1.11 -3.14 -2.05
N SER A 216 0.41 -4.20 -2.47
CA SER A 216 -0.55 -4.12 -3.58
C SER A 216 -1.75 -3.21 -3.32
N SER A 217 -2.02 -2.89 -2.04
CA SER A 217 -3.02 -1.92 -1.62
C SER A 217 -2.60 -0.45 -1.80
N GLY A 218 -1.30 -0.20 -2.03
CA GLY A 218 -0.70 1.14 -1.97
C GLY A 218 -0.45 1.66 -0.55
N LEU A 219 -0.79 0.91 0.49
CA LEU A 219 -0.53 1.29 1.87
C LEU A 219 0.99 1.27 2.18
N PRO A 220 1.48 2.15 3.07
CA PRO A 220 2.90 2.21 3.41
C PRO A 220 3.35 0.92 4.11
N VAL A 221 4.56 0.45 3.74
CA VAL A 221 5.21 -0.71 4.33
C VAL A 221 6.20 -0.25 5.41
N THR A 222 6.22 -0.96 6.54
CA THR A 222 7.17 -0.73 7.64
C THR A 222 8.19 -1.85 7.71
N PHE A 223 9.42 -1.53 8.15
CA PHE A 223 10.52 -2.48 8.26
C PHE A 223 10.93 -2.72 9.71
N SER A 224 11.49 -3.89 9.98
CA SER A 224 12.15 -4.24 11.24
C SER A 224 13.32 -5.19 11.00
N ILE A 225 14.30 -5.21 11.91
CA ILE A 225 15.28 -6.29 11.97
C ILE A 225 14.65 -7.44 12.76
N GLU A 226 14.44 -8.56 12.10
CA GLU A 226 13.94 -9.77 12.75
C GLU A 226 15.07 -10.49 13.50
N SER A 227 16.26 -10.54 12.90
CA SER A 227 17.44 -11.11 13.52
C SER A 227 18.74 -10.61 12.88
N GLY A 228 19.86 -10.81 13.57
CA GLY A 228 21.21 -10.51 13.09
C GLY A 228 21.80 -9.20 13.60
N PRO A 229 23.11 -8.98 13.37
CA PRO A 229 23.87 -7.85 13.90
C PRO A 229 23.68 -6.58 13.05
N ALA A 230 22.45 -6.09 12.97
CA ALA A 230 22.12 -4.82 12.30
C ALA A 230 21.11 -4.02 13.11
N SER A 231 21.05 -2.71 12.86
CA SER A 231 20.02 -1.81 13.38
C SER A 231 19.28 -1.16 12.22
N LEU A 232 18.06 -0.70 12.48
CA LEU A 232 17.20 -0.09 11.48
C LEU A 232 16.54 1.16 12.06
N ILE A 233 16.60 2.28 11.33
CA ILE A 233 15.86 3.50 11.61
C ILE A 233 15.09 3.89 10.35
N GLY A 234 13.75 3.92 10.44
CA GLY A 234 12.90 4.11 9.26
C GLY A 234 13.06 2.94 8.29
N ASN A 235 13.70 3.21 7.14
CA ASN A 235 14.06 2.20 6.15
C ASN A 235 15.58 2.13 5.91
N THR A 236 16.40 2.73 6.77
CA THR A 236 17.86 2.71 6.68
C THR A 236 18.42 1.63 7.61
N VAL A 237 19.13 0.67 7.03
CA VAL A 237 19.83 -0.41 7.73
C VAL A 237 21.28 0.01 7.99
N THR A 238 21.75 -0.19 9.23
CA THR A 238 23.14 -0.02 9.64
C THR A 238 23.72 -1.35 10.10
N ILE A 239 24.88 -1.73 9.57
CA ILE A 239 25.56 -2.97 9.90
C ILE A 239 26.39 -2.80 11.18
N ASN A 240 26.19 -3.69 12.16
CA ASN A 240 26.87 -3.65 13.46
C ASN A 240 27.84 -4.82 13.67
N GLY A 241 27.86 -5.81 12.77
CA GLY A 241 28.75 -6.96 12.84
C GLY A 241 28.52 -7.96 11.71
N ALA A 242 29.35 -9.00 11.67
CA ALA A 242 29.22 -10.08 10.70
C ALA A 242 28.18 -11.12 11.14
N GLY A 243 27.49 -11.72 10.17
CA GLY A 243 26.45 -12.71 10.37
C GLY A 243 25.27 -12.53 9.41
N THR A 244 24.33 -13.46 9.44
CA THR A 244 23.08 -13.34 8.67
C THR A 244 22.18 -12.31 9.34
N VAL A 245 21.71 -11.34 8.54
CA VAL A 245 20.70 -10.36 8.95
C VAL A 245 19.41 -10.67 8.21
N VAL A 246 18.28 -10.64 8.93
CA VAL A 246 16.95 -10.83 8.35
C VAL A 246 16.16 -9.54 8.54
N VAL A 247 15.84 -8.88 7.43
CA VAL A 247 14.97 -7.70 7.42
C VAL A 247 13.55 -8.15 7.11
N ARG A 248 12.59 -7.76 7.94
CA ARG A 248 11.17 -8.03 7.74
C ARG A 248 10.46 -6.79 7.21
N ALA A 249 9.66 -6.97 6.16
CA ALA A 249 8.68 -6.00 5.67
C ALA A 249 7.28 -6.39 6.14
N THR A 250 6.56 -5.45 6.76
CA THR A 250 5.21 -5.65 7.30
C THR A 250 4.25 -4.58 6.80
N GLN A 251 3.01 -4.99 6.55
CA GLN A 251 1.89 -4.11 6.25
C GLN A 251 0.68 -4.63 7.04
N ALA A 252 0.13 -3.79 7.92
CA ALA A 252 -0.87 -4.19 8.92
C ALA A 252 -2.31 -4.25 8.42
N GLY A 253 -2.58 -3.82 7.20
CA GLY A 253 -3.92 -3.54 6.69
C GLY A 253 -4.47 -2.23 7.26
N GLU A 254 -5.46 -1.68 6.58
CA GLU A 254 -6.18 -0.48 7.00
C GLU A 254 -7.48 -0.39 6.20
N GLY A 255 -8.56 0.11 6.81
CA GLY A 255 -9.88 0.27 6.17
C GLY A 255 -10.33 -0.98 5.40
N ASN A 256 -10.15 -0.92 4.08
CA ASN A 256 -10.63 -1.89 3.09
C ASN A 256 -9.71 -3.10 2.85
N TYR A 257 -8.53 -3.16 3.48
CA TYR A 257 -7.57 -4.25 3.27
C TYR A 257 -7.20 -4.98 4.56
N ASN A 258 -7.07 -6.31 4.48
CA ASN A 258 -6.54 -7.17 5.54
C ASN A 258 -5.02 -7.00 5.69
N ALA A 259 -4.43 -7.36 6.83
CA ALA A 259 -2.97 -7.40 6.96
C ALA A 259 -2.35 -8.31 5.90
N ALA A 260 -1.23 -7.87 5.31
CA ALA A 260 -0.47 -8.70 4.40
C ALA A 260 0.36 -9.73 5.19
N THR A 261 0.62 -10.89 4.60
CA THR A 261 1.64 -11.80 5.13
C THR A 261 3.00 -11.09 5.11
N PRO A 262 3.73 -11.01 6.24
CA PRO A 262 5.06 -10.39 6.28
C PRO A 262 6.03 -11.09 5.33
N VAL A 263 6.98 -10.34 4.77
CA VAL A 263 8.02 -10.86 3.88
C VAL A 263 9.39 -10.60 4.50
N ASP A 264 10.16 -11.67 4.68
CA ASP A 264 11.50 -11.63 5.25
C ASP A 264 12.53 -11.76 4.15
N GLN A 265 13.53 -10.87 4.15
CA GLN A 265 14.66 -10.91 3.24
C GLN A 265 15.97 -11.05 4.01
N PRO A 266 16.60 -12.24 3.96
CA PRO A 266 17.92 -12.45 4.52
C PRO A 266 19.00 -11.87 3.61
N PHE A 267 20.08 -11.39 4.21
CA PHE A 267 21.36 -11.16 3.53
C PHE A 267 22.52 -11.51 4.45
N GLU A 268 23.67 -11.83 3.86
CA GLU A 268 24.87 -12.16 4.61
C GLU A 268 25.74 -10.92 4.81
N VAL A 269 26.21 -10.69 6.04
CA VAL A 269 27.30 -9.76 6.33
C VAL A 269 28.57 -10.57 6.56
N VAL A 270 29.53 -10.42 5.65
CA VAL A 270 30.83 -11.07 5.78
C VAL A 270 31.85 -10.09 6.34
N THR A 271 32.77 -10.57 7.16
CA THR A 271 34.03 -9.85 7.36
C THR A 271 34.79 -9.91 6.05
N ASP A 272 35.34 -8.78 5.59
CA ASP A 272 36.42 -8.87 4.61
C ASP A 272 37.47 -9.79 5.22
N THR A 273 37.74 -10.91 4.55
CA THR A 273 38.82 -11.79 4.98
C THR A 273 40.08 -10.94 4.85
N PRO A 274 40.82 -10.65 5.94
CA PRO A 274 42.08 -9.96 5.79
C PRO A 274 42.91 -10.82 4.84
N CYS A 275 43.26 -10.28 3.67
CA CYS A 275 44.34 -10.88 2.90
C CYS A 275 45.52 -10.87 3.86
N ASN A 276 46.03 -12.04 4.24
CA ASN A 276 47.33 -12.13 4.87
C ASN A 276 48.28 -11.35 3.96
N LYS A 277 48.71 -10.16 4.40
CA LYS A 277 49.59 -9.29 3.61
C LYS A 277 50.94 -9.99 3.49
N VAL A 278 51.07 -10.84 2.49
CA VAL A 278 52.32 -11.52 2.12
C VAL A 278 52.94 -10.71 1.00
N ASN A 279 54.23 -10.40 1.11
CA ASN A 279 54.98 -9.80 0.01
C ASN A 279 55.18 -10.86 -1.10
N VAL A 280 54.23 -10.91 -2.04
CA VAL A 280 54.26 -11.83 -3.19
C VAL A 280 55.37 -11.52 -4.20
N ALA A 281 56.07 -10.40 -4.04
CA ALA A 281 57.21 -10.03 -4.86
C ALA A 281 58.52 -10.69 -4.40
N LEU A 282 58.57 -11.32 -3.21
CA LEU A 282 59.81 -11.91 -2.68
C LEU A 282 60.40 -12.98 -3.59
N ALA A 283 61.72 -12.88 -3.84
CA ALA A 283 62.47 -13.90 -4.56
C ALA A 283 62.37 -15.29 -3.90
N SER A 284 62.33 -15.34 -2.56
CA SER A 284 62.14 -16.57 -1.79
C SER A 284 60.77 -17.24 -1.99
N LEU A 285 59.79 -16.50 -2.51
CA LEU A 285 58.47 -17.02 -2.90
C LEU A 285 58.36 -17.29 -4.42
N GLY A 286 59.48 -17.27 -5.13
CA GLY A 286 59.57 -17.64 -6.54
C GLY A 286 59.31 -16.51 -7.54
N ALA A 287 59.27 -15.25 -7.08
CA ALA A 287 59.28 -14.12 -7.99
C ALA A 287 60.68 -13.92 -8.60
N THR A 288 60.72 -13.34 -9.80
CA THR A 288 61.97 -12.99 -10.49
C THR A 288 61.95 -11.52 -10.87
N ALA A 289 63.13 -10.89 -10.96
CA ALA A 289 63.26 -9.52 -11.45
C ALA A 289 64.19 -9.47 -12.66
N ILE A 290 63.78 -8.69 -13.67
CA ILE A 290 64.59 -8.35 -14.84
C ILE A 290 64.69 -6.83 -14.94
N ALA A 291 65.81 -6.31 -15.40
CA ALA A 291 66.02 -4.87 -15.55
C ALA A 291 66.48 -4.53 -16.97
N SER A 292 66.31 -3.27 -17.36
CA SER A 292 66.82 -2.72 -18.63
C SER A 292 68.32 -2.90 -18.75
N SER A 293 69.04 -2.67 -17.64
CA SER A 293 70.47 -2.92 -17.51
C SER A 293 70.84 -3.11 -16.03
N ALA A 294 72.09 -3.46 -15.71
CA ALA A 294 72.58 -3.52 -14.32
C ALA A 294 74.07 -3.14 -14.28
N TYR A 295 74.45 -2.21 -13.41
CA TYR A 295 75.79 -1.59 -13.40
C TYR A 295 76.92 -2.64 -13.36
N ASN A 296 76.80 -3.63 -12.46
CA ASN A 296 77.63 -4.83 -12.40
C ASN A 296 76.96 -5.87 -11.47
N GLY A 297 77.66 -6.97 -11.17
CA GLY A 297 77.14 -8.04 -10.32
C GLY A 297 76.80 -7.65 -8.87
N ASN A 298 77.25 -6.49 -8.40
CA ASN A 298 76.95 -5.99 -7.06
C ASN A 298 75.61 -5.23 -6.98
N TYR A 299 74.99 -4.91 -8.13
CA TYR A 299 73.72 -4.18 -8.22
C TYR A 299 72.69 -4.91 -9.11
N PRO A 300 72.39 -6.20 -8.84
CA PRO A 300 71.53 -7.00 -9.70
C PRO A 300 70.05 -6.62 -9.54
N ALA A 301 69.25 -6.87 -10.59
CA ALA A 301 67.80 -6.65 -10.54
C ALA A 301 67.12 -7.41 -9.40
N ILE A 302 67.60 -8.60 -9.04
CA ILE A 302 67.01 -9.41 -7.96
C ILE A 302 67.07 -8.72 -6.59
N GLY A 303 68.00 -7.77 -6.39
CA GLY A 303 68.12 -7.02 -5.15
C GLY A 303 66.90 -6.15 -4.83
N VAL A 304 66.01 -5.88 -5.79
CA VAL A 304 64.75 -5.15 -5.52
C VAL A 304 63.68 -6.00 -4.83
N ILE A 305 63.88 -7.32 -4.77
CA ILE A 305 62.91 -8.29 -4.25
C ILE A 305 63.51 -9.28 -3.26
N ASP A 306 64.59 -8.90 -2.59
CA ASP A 306 65.26 -9.72 -1.57
C ASP A 306 64.54 -9.69 -0.21
N GLY A 307 63.64 -8.72 0.00
CA GLY A 307 62.88 -8.53 1.22
C GLY A 307 63.56 -7.63 2.26
N GLU A 308 64.73 -7.09 1.94
CA GLU A 308 65.39 -6.05 2.73
C GLU A 308 64.99 -4.68 2.19
N HIS A 309 64.78 -3.71 3.09
CA HIS A 309 64.26 -2.39 2.76
C HIS A 309 65.05 -1.23 3.40
N ASP A 310 66.20 -1.52 4.03
CA ASP A 310 67.02 -0.54 4.75
C ASP A 310 68.35 -0.24 4.06
N GLY A 311 68.64 -0.87 2.91
CA GLY A 311 69.80 -0.58 2.09
C GLY A 311 71.12 -0.97 2.75
N ASN A 312 71.12 -1.97 3.63
CA ASN A 312 72.29 -2.47 4.34
C ASN A 312 73.25 -3.32 3.51
N ASN A 313 72.79 -3.80 2.36
CA ASN A 313 73.59 -4.56 1.42
C ASN A 313 73.82 -3.79 0.11
N TRP A 314 73.77 -2.45 0.16
CA TRP A 314 74.01 -1.63 -1.03
C TRP A 314 75.46 -1.80 -1.51
N GLY A 315 75.61 -2.19 -2.78
CA GLY A 315 76.90 -2.57 -3.37
C GLY A 315 77.36 -3.99 -3.04
N LEU A 316 76.51 -4.80 -2.38
CA LEU A 316 76.71 -6.23 -2.10
C LEU A 316 75.51 -7.08 -2.54
N GLY A 317 74.71 -6.58 -3.48
CA GLY A 317 73.55 -7.29 -4.04
C GLY A 317 72.18 -6.88 -3.48
N GLY A 318 72.10 -6.05 -2.44
CA GLY A 318 70.86 -5.61 -1.81
C GLY A 318 70.15 -4.45 -2.48
N GLY A 319 70.25 -4.37 -3.81
CA GLY A 319 69.62 -3.30 -4.58
C GLY A 319 70.06 -3.32 -6.03
N TRP A 320 69.27 -2.64 -6.86
CA TRP A 320 69.54 -2.50 -8.29
C TRP A 320 70.05 -1.09 -8.60
N ASN A 321 70.98 -1.01 -9.54
CA ASN A 321 71.51 0.24 -10.09
C ASN A 321 71.73 0.09 -11.59
N ASP A 322 71.36 1.12 -12.34
CA ASP A 322 71.46 1.15 -13.79
C ASP A 322 72.93 1.22 -14.28
N ALA A 323 73.20 0.63 -15.44
CA ALA A 323 74.51 0.65 -16.11
C ALA A 323 74.66 1.77 -17.15
N THR A 324 73.58 2.47 -17.50
CA THR A 324 73.48 3.39 -18.62
C THR A 324 73.19 4.82 -18.16
N ALA A 325 74.11 5.39 -17.38
CA ALA A 325 73.98 6.72 -16.80
C ALA A 325 73.47 7.79 -17.78
N GLY A 326 72.34 8.42 -17.45
CA GLY A 326 71.73 9.51 -18.22
C GLY A 326 70.89 9.06 -19.43
N VAL A 327 70.73 7.75 -19.63
CA VAL A 327 69.84 7.17 -20.63
C VAL A 327 68.54 6.75 -19.94
N PHE A 328 67.39 7.12 -20.51
CA PHE A 328 66.08 6.82 -19.94
C PHE A 328 65.14 6.32 -21.06
N PRO A 329 64.11 5.52 -20.75
CA PRO A 329 63.75 5.04 -19.41
C PRO A 329 64.58 3.85 -18.94
N ASP A 330 64.82 3.79 -17.64
CA ASP A 330 65.30 2.58 -16.98
C ASP A 330 64.14 1.86 -16.31
N SER A 331 64.17 0.53 -16.35
CA SER A 331 63.05 -0.28 -15.89
C SER A 331 63.52 -1.47 -15.09
N VAL A 332 62.82 -1.77 -14.01
CA VAL A 332 62.88 -3.06 -13.33
C VAL A 332 61.48 -3.67 -13.35
N GLN A 333 61.37 -4.86 -13.91
CA GLN A 333 60.14 -5.62 -14.00
C GLN A 333 60.22 -6.81 -13.05
N VAL A 334 59.24 -6.91 -12.15
CA VAL A 334 59.06 -8.08 -11.27
C VAL A 334 57.99 -8.99 -11.86
N LEU A 335 58.35 -10.26 -12.06
CA LEU A 335 57.43 -11.31 -12.47
C LEU A 335 57.09 -12.18 -11.25
N PHE A 336 55.83 -12.16 -10.84
CA PHE A 336 55.38 -12.97 -9.70
C PHE A 336 55.27 -14.46 -10.06
N ALA A 337 55.30 -15.31 -9.04
CA ALA A 337 55.04 -16.74 -9.15
C ALA A 337 53.55 -17.02 -9.46
N GLY A 338 53.15 -16.76 -10.70
CA GLY A 338 51.78 -16.82 -11.20
C GLY A 338 50.97 -15.54 -10.94
N ALA A 339 49.74 -15.50 -11.46
CA ALA A 339 48.84 -14.37 -11.26
C ALA A 339 48.53 -14.15 -9.78
N LYS A 340 48.61 -12.90 -9.32
CA LYS A 340 48.33 -12.49 -7.93
C LYS A 340 47.29 -11.39 -7.91
N LYS A 341 46.45 -11.38 -6.87
CA LYS A 341 45.68 -10.19 -6.49
C LYS A 341 46.59 -9.32 -5.64
N ILE A 342 46.79 -8.08 -6.05
CA ILE A 342 47.62 -7.10 -5.36
C ILE A 342 46.71 -6.11 -4.66
N HIS A 343 46.93 -5.92 -3.36
CA HIS A 343 46.18 -4.97 -2.54
C HIS A 343 46.95 -3.66 -2.33
N GLU A 344 48.28 -3.72 -2.37
CA GLU A 344 49.18 -2.60 -2.08
C GLU A 344 50.52 -2.85 -2.77
N ILE A 345 51.16 -1.78 -3.27
CA ILE A 345 52.54 -1.81 -3.77
C ILE A 345 53.35 -0.83 -2.92
N VAL A 346 54.52 -1.27 -2.44
CA VAL A 346 55.47 -0.42 -1.72
C VAL A 346 56.78 -0.37 -2.50
N VAL A 347 57.23 0.84 -2.83
CA VAL A 347 58.50 1.10 -3.50
C VAL A 347 59.46 1.69 -2.47
N TYR A 348 60.61 1.04 -2.31
CA TYR A 348 61.73 1.53 -1.52
C TYR A 348 62.84 2.04 -2.44
N THR A 349 63.40 3.20 -2.14
CA THR A 349 64.59 3.72 -2.80
C THR A 349 65.75 3.86 -1.81
N LEU A 350 66.98 4.08 -2.30
CA LEU A 350 68.14 4.23 -1.43
C LEU A 350 68.05 5.45 -0.50
N LYS A 351 68.34 5.25 0.78
CA LYS A 351 68.45 6.31 1.81
C LYS A 351 69.84 6.92 1.85
N ASP A 352 69.95 8.12 2.42
CA ASP A 352 71.21 8.88 2.46
C ASP A 352 72.32 8.21 3.30
N ASP A 353 71.93 7.46 4.33
CA ASP A 353 72.80 6.74 5.25
C ASP A 353 72.73 5.21 5.04
N PHE A 354 72.70 4.75 3.79
CA PHE A 354 72.75 3.32 3.45
C PHE A 354 73.92 2.58 4.16
N ASN A 355 73.79 1.27 4.36
CA ASN A 355 74.72 0.45 5.14
C ASN A 355 74.86 0.83 6.64
N SER A 356 73.97 1.66 7.20
CA SER A 356 74.03 2.06 8.62
C SER A 356 73.36 1.10 9.60
N GLY A 357 72.54 0.16 9.14
CA GLY A 357 71.70 -0.70 9.99
C GLY A 357 70.36 -0.09 10.37
N SER A 358 70.09 1.18 10.02
CA SER A 358 68.88 1.86 10.48
C SER A 358 67.65 1.50 9.65
N ALA A 359 66.55 1.18 10.34
CA ALA A 359 65.28 0.89 9.69
C ALA A 359 64.73 2.08 8.89
N VAL A 360 63.96 1.77 7.85
CA VAL A 360 63.16 2.73 7.09
C VAL A 360 61.74 2.75 7.62
N ASN A 361 61.16 3.95 7.64
CA ASN A 361 59.75 4.20 7.92
C ASN A 361 59.19 5.27 6.96
N GLU A 362 57.88 5.53 7.04
CA GLU A 362 57.17 6.48 6.18
C GLU A 362 57.65 7.95 6.31
N GLU A 363 58.37 8.28 7.40
CA GLU A 363 58.95 9.61 7.60
C GLU A 363 60.38 9.72 7.05
N THR A 364 60.99 8.60 6.64
CA THR A 364 62.38 8.57 6.18
C THR A 364 62.50 9.26 4.83
N GLN A 365 63.27 10.35 4.81
CA GLN A 365 63.53 11.14 3.61
C GLN A 365 64.97 10.96 3.13
N PHE A 366 65.20 11.29 1.85
CA PHE A 366 66.54 11.34 1.27
C PHE A 366 66.77 12.69 0.58
N THR A 367 68.04 13.06 0.43
CA THR A 367 68.48 14.28 -0.27
C THR A 367 69.54 14.02 -1.31
N LYS A 368 70.17 12.84 -1.33
CA LYS A 368 71.31 12.53 -2.20
C LYS A 368 71.08 11.38 -3.16
N TYR A 369 70.63 10.23 -2.66
CA TYR A 369 70.76 8.98 -3.42
C TYR A 369 69.45 8.34 -3.89
N GLY A 370 68.31 8.78 -3.35
CA GLY A 370 67.03 8.18 -3.70
C GLY A 370 66.53 8.58 -5.09
N THR A 371 65.56 7.80 -5.58
CA THR A 371 64.91 7.96 -6.87
C THR A 371 63.87 9.06 -6.77
N THR A 372 64.08 10.14 -7.52
CA THR A 372 63.26 11.36 -7.45
C THR A 372 62.07 11.36 -8.42
N ALA A 373 62.09 10.50 -9.44
CA ALA A 373 60.98 10.34 -10.37
C ALA A 373 60.91 8.90 -10.89
N PHE A 374 59.72 8.31 -10.88
CA PHE A 374 59.48 6.95 -11.35
C PHE A 374 58.00 6.71 -11.67
N GLN A 375 57.73 5.64 -12.41
CA GLN A 375 56.38 5.18 -12.73
C GLN A 375 56.19 3.74 -12.23
N VAL A 376 55.07 3.47 -11.56
CA VAL A 376 54.67 2.13 -11.16
C VAL A 376 53.57 1.65 -12.09
N GLN A 377 53.81 0.52 -12.76
CA GLN A 377 52.94 -0.04 -13.79
C GLN A 377 52.67 -1.52 -13.54
N TYR A 378 51.56 -2.03 -14.10
CA TYR A 378 51.25 -3.47 -14.15
C TYR A 378 50.94 -3.91 -15.58
N TRP A 379 51.24 -5.17 -15.89
CA TRP A 379 50.91 -5.78 -17.17
C TRP A 379 49.45 -6.21 -17.20
N ASN A 380 48.66 -5.70 -18.15
CA ASN A 380 47.24 -6.04 -18.28
C ASN A 380 46.97 -7.23 -19.24
N GLY A 381 48.02 -7.81 -19.83
CA GLY A 381 47.92 -8.84 -20.87
C GLY A 381 48.38 -8.38 -22.26
N THR A 382 48.36 -7.07 -22.51
CA THR A 382 48.72 -6.47 -23.82
C THR A 382 49.74 -5.35 -23.72
N GLU A 383 49.70 -4.57 -22.64
CA GLU A 383 50.59 -3.44 -22.39
C GLU A 383 50.80 -3.21 -20.89
N PHE A 384 51.77 -2.35 -20.57
CA PHE A 384 51.94 -1.83 -19.21
C PHE A 384 51.01 -0.64 -18.99
N VAL A 385 50.30 -0.65 -17.87
CA VAL A 385 49.34 0.37 -17.47
C VAL A 385 49.75 0.94 -16.12
N ASP A 386 49.66 2.27 -15.95
CA ASP A 386 49.95 2.95 -14.70
C ASP A 386 49.01 2.50 -13.57
N VAL A 387 49.59 2.25 -12.40
CA VAL A 387 48.84 2.12 -11.15
C VAL A 387 48.26 3.49 -10.79
N PRO A 388 47.02 3.59 -10.27
CA PRO A 388 46.47 4.88 -9.80
C PRO A 388 47.43 5.58 -8.82
N GLY A 389 47.85 6.81 -9.14
CA GLY A 389 48.85 7.55 -8.36
C GLY A 389 50.31 7.10 -8.55
N GLY A 390 50.56 6.13 -9.43
CA GLY A 390 51.86 5.51 -9.67
C GLY A 390 52.86 6.36 -10.46
N VAL A 391 52.44 7.50 -11.02
CA VAL A 391 53.33 8.45 -11.71
C VAL A 391 53.86 9.45 -10.67
N VAL A 392 55.11 9.27 -10.26
CA VAL A 392 55.74 10.06 -9.19
C VAL A 392 56.83 10.97 -9.75
N THR A 393 56.79 12.24 -9.37
CA THR A 393 57.82 13.25 -9.68
C THR A 393 58.18 14.04 -8.43
N GLY A 394 59.45 14.42 -8.28
CA GLY A 394 59.91 15.21 -7.12
C GLY A 394 59.88 14.43 -5.80
N ASN A 395 60.00 13.10 -5.85
CA ASN A 395 60.04 12.26 -4.66
C ASN A 395 61.26 12.61 -3.78
N ASN A 396 61.02 12.71 -2.48
CA ASN A 396 62.05 12.86 -1.45
C ASN A 396 61.89 11.82 -0.33
N GLN A 397 60.99 10.84 -0.50
CA GLN A 397 60.71 9.80 0.49
C GLN A 397 61.34 8.48 0.08
N VAL A 398 61.92 7.80 1.06
CA VAL A 398 62.56 6.48 0.88
C VAL A 398 61.51 5.40 0.63
N GLU A 399 60.34 5.51 1.26
CA GLU A 399 59.21 4.58 1.14
C GLU A 399 57.99 5.25 0.47
N ARG A 400 57.38 4.59 -0.51
CA ARG A 400 56.17 5.06 -1.22
C ARG A 400 55.16 3.94 -1.40
N ARG A 401 53.90 4.18 -1.02
CA ARG A 401 52.80 3.21 -1.09
C ARG A 401 51.79 3.60 -2.19
N PHE A 402 51.23 2.60 -2.87
CA PHE A 402 50.23 2.73 -3.96
C PHE A 402 49.12 1.70 -3.83
#